data_AF-A0A2T0B154-F1
#
_entry.id   AF-A0A2T0B154-F1
#
_cell.length_a   1.000
_cell.length_b   1.000
_cell.length_c   1.000
_cell.angle_alpha   90.00
_cell.angle_beta   90.00
_cell.angle_gamma   90.00
#
_symmetry.space_group_name_H-M   'P 1'
#
loop_
_entity.id
_entity.type
_entity.pdbx_description
1 polymer ?
#
loop_
_entity_poly.entity_id
_entity_poly.type
_entity_poly.pdbx_seq_one_letter_code
_entity_poly.pdbx_strand_id
1 'polypeptide(L)'
;MKKIKLLLSTIFLFVMVIILPVEVQAAVSIERFGGNDRYATSIEIAKNLGIDYSVPNKDLYITSGENFPDALSIAAVSARNQRPIILVGKEAISDNVESFIKSQSVNPNIYVIGGTGAISDRAL
;
A
#
# COMPACT_ATOMS: atom_id res chain seq x y z
N MET A 1 -1.54 -4.22 -66.93
CA MET A 1 -1.42 -5.15 -65.78
C MET A 1 -0.56 -4.61 -64.62
N LYS A 2 0.63 -4.02 -64.85
CA LYS A 2 1.50 -3.51 -63.77
C LYS A 2 0.86 -2.43 -62.88
N LYS A 3 0.13 -1.46 -63.47
CA LYS A 3 -0.56 -0.38 -62.73
C LYS A 3 -1.70 -0.87 -61.82
N ILE A 4 -2.44 -1.92 -62.24
CA ILE A 4 -3.52 -2.53 -61.45
C ILE A 4 -2.95 -3.32 -60.26
N LYS A 5 -1.85 -4.06 -60.47
CA LYS A 5 -1.15 -4.76 -59.38
C LYS A 5 -0.59 -3.79 -58.34
N LEU A 6 -0.09 -2.63 -58.78
CA LEU A 6 0.39 -1.57 -57.89
C LEU A 6 -0.75 -0.97 -57.05
N LEU A 7 -1.89 -0.66 -57.68
CA LEU A 7 -3.08 -0.13 -57.01
C LEU A 7 -3.63 -1.09 -55.94
N LEU A 8 -3.74 -2.38 -56.28
CA LEU A 8 -4.21 -3.41 -55.35
C LEU A 8 -3.25 -3.59 -54.16
N SER A 9 -1.94 -3.51 -54.39
CA SER A 9 -0.94 -3.60 -53.32
C SER A 9 -1.02 -2.41 -52.36
N THR A 10 -1.25 -1.20 -52.86
CA THR A 10 -1.41 -0.01 -51.99
C THR A 10 -2.70 -0.04 -51.18
N ILE A 11 -3.81 -0.53 -51.77
CA ILE A 11 -5.07 -0.70 -51.04
C ILE A 11 -4.90 -1.76 -49.95
N PHE A 12 -4.24 -2.88 -50.26
CA PHE A 12 -3.98 -3.94 -49.29
C PHE A 12 -3.13 -3.44 -48.11
N LEU A 13 -2.08 -2.66 -48.36
CA LEU A 13 -1.24 -2.10 -47.29
C LEU A 13 -2.03 -1.11 -46.42
N PHE A 14 -2.88 -0.28 -47.03
CA PHE A 14 -3.70 0.69 -46.30
C PHE A 14 -4.77 -0.01 -45.43
N VAL A 15 -5.43 -1.02 -45.98
CA VAL A 15 -6.40 -1.85 -45.23
C VAL A 15 -5.71 -2.64 -44.13
N MET A 16 -4.50 -3.17 -44.37
CA MET A 16 -3.72 -3.89 -43.36
C MET A 16 -3.38 -2.97 -42.18
N VAL A 17 -2.97 -1.72 -42.42
CA VAL A 17 -2.67 -0.75 -41.36
C VAL A 17 -3.92 -0.41 -40.52
N ILE A 18 -5.11 -0.39 -41.11
CA ILE A 18 -6.37 -0.12 -40.41
C ILE A 18 -6.84 -1.32 -39.56
N ILE A 19 -6.56 -2.55 -40.00
CA ILE A 19 -6.99 -3.78 -39.30
C ILE A 19 -6.02 -4.17 -38.18
N LEU A 20 -4.77 -3.66 -38.18
CA LEU A 20 -3.85 -3.92 -37.08
C LEU A 20 -4.41 -3.30 -35.78
N PRO A 21 -4.61 -4.10 -34.72
CA PRO A 21 -5.02 -3.55 -33.44
C PRO A 21 -3.91 -2.62 -32.94
N VAL A 22 -4.24 -1.34 -32.77
CA VAL A 22 -3.38 -0.41 -32.03
C VAL A 22 -3.53 -0.77 -30.56
N GLU A 23 -2.50 -1.40 -29.98
CA GLU A 23 -2.42 -1.56 -28.53
C GLU A 23 -2.17 -0.18 -27.92
N VAL A 24 -3.22 0.39 -27.32
CA VAL A 24 -3.11 1.60 -26.51
C VAL A 24 -2.40 1.23 -25.22
N GLN A 25 -1.20 1.77 -25.00
CA GLN A 25 -0.49 1.64 -23.72
C GLN A 25 -1.42 2.12 -22.59
N ALA A 26 -1.74 1.21 -21.68
CA ALA A 26 -2.80 1.34 -20.69
C ALA A 26 -2.74 2.63 -19.86
N ALA A 27 -3.91 3.21 -19.59
CA ALA A 27 -4.06 4.25 -18.57
C ALA A 27 -3.54 3.71 -17.22
N VAL A 28 -2.66 4.47 -16.55
CA VAL A 28 -2.17 4.11 -15.22
C VAL A 28 -3.36 4.15 -14.25
N SER A 29 -3.66 3.01 -13.62
CA SER A 29 -4.61 2.98 -12.50
C SER A 29 -3.98 3.70 -11.32
N ILE A 30 -4.59 4.80 -10.89
CA ILE A 30 -4.15 5.56 -9.72
C ILE A 30 -4.98 5.10 -8.53
N GLU A 31 -4.32 4.52 -7.55
CA GLU A 31 -4.93 4.19 -6.28
C GLU A 31 -4.38 5.10 -5.18
N ARG A 32 -5.28 5.63 -4.35
CA ARG A 32 -4.93 6.49 -3.21
C ARG A 32 -5.24 5.74 -1.93
N PHE A 33 -4.21 5.49 -1.12
CA PHE A 33 -4.36 5.08 0.26
C PHE A 33 -4.23 6.30 1.18
N GLY A 34 -5.34 6.72 1.78
CA GLY A 34 -5.37 7.90 2.63
C GLY A 34 -6.65 7.96 3.45
N GLY A 35 -6.50 8.39 4.70
CA GLY A 35 -7.62 8.64 5.62
C GLY A 35 -7.70 10.11 6.03
N ASN A 36 -8.63 10.40 6.95
CA ASN A 36 -8.86 11.76 7.46
C ASN A 36 -7.67 12.34 8.23
N ASP A 37 -6.81 11.47 8.76
CA ASP A 37 -5.60 11.84 9.48
C ASP A 37 -4.48 10.80 9.23
N ARG A 38 -3.35 11.00 9.90
CA ARG A 38 -2.17 10.12 9.79
C ARG A 38 -2.41 8.72 10.34
N TYR A 39 -3.25 8.58 11.37
CA TYR A 39 -3.57 7.31 11.99
C TYR A 39 -4.45 6.48 11.05
N ALA A 40 -5.52 7.08 10.54
CA ALA A 40 -6.40 6.49 9.53
C ALA A 40 -5.63 6.14 8.25
N THR A 41 -4.72 7.00 7.79
CA THR A 41 -3.87 6.71 6.63
C THR A 41 -2.99 5.49 6.86
N SER A 42 -2.37 5.35 8.04
CA SER A 42 -1.55 4.17 8.37
C SER A 42 -2.38 2.87 8.36
N ILE A 43 -3.63 2.94 8.80
CA ILE A 43 -4.59 1.82 8.75
C ILE A 43 -4.96 1.47 7.30
N GLU A 44 -5.26 2.47 6.46
CA GLU A 44 -5.61 2.22 5.05
C GLU A 44 -4.44 1.60 4.29
N ILE A 45 -3.21 2.02 4.56
CA ILE A 45 -2.02 1.35 4.02
C ILE A 45 -1.97 -0.11 4.52
N ALA A 46 -2.13 -0.34 5.83
CA ALA A 46 -2.06 -1.68 6.41
C ALA A 46 -3.10 -2.65 5.81
N LYS A 47 -4.33 -2.19 5.56
CA LYS A 47 -5.39 -2.99 4.92
C LYS A 47 -5.04 -3.39 3.48
N ASN A 48 -4.34 -2.52 2.75
CA ASN A 48 -4.03 -2.72 1.34
C ASN A 48 -2.67 -3.40 1.09
N LEU A 49 -1.88 -3.68 2.14
CA LEU A 49 -0.61 -4.41 2.02
C LEU A 49 -0.78 -5.91 1.69
N GLY A 50 -2.01 -6.44 1.70
CA GLY A 50 -2.27 -7.85 1.37
C GLY A 50 -1.56 -8.83 2.31
N ILE A 51 -1.45 -8.46 3.59
CA ILE A 51 -0.69 -9.21 4.58
C ILE A 51 -1.33 -10.57 4.83
N ASP A 52 -0.58 -11.64 4.57
CA ASP A 52 -0.99 -12.98 4.95
C ASP A 52 -0.74 -13.21 6.45
N TYR A 53 -1.83 -13.29 7.20
CA TYR A 53 -1.84 -13.59 8.64
C TYR A 53 -1.82 -15.10 8.94
N SER A 54 -1.82 -15.95 7.92
CA SER A 54 -1.62 -17.41 8.03
C SER A 54 -0.16 -17.78 8.30
N VAL A 55 0.75 -16.84 8.03
CA VAL A 55 2.20 -16.98 8.27
C VAL A 55 2.48 -16.83 9.77
N PRO A 56 3.40 -17.62 10.37
CA PRO A 56 3.61 -17.65 11.82
C PRO A 56 4.02 -16.31 12.47
N ASN A 57 4.63 -15.38 11.72
CA ASN A 57 4.95 -14.07 12.27
C ASN A 57 3.65 -13.25 12.37
N LYS A 58 3.25 -12.80 13.55
CA LYS A 58 2.04 -11.97 13.74
C LYS A 58 2.42 -10.61 14.31
N ASP A 59 3.62 -10.12 14.00
CA ASP A 59 4.12 -8.89 14.60
C ASP A 59 3.34 -7.67 14.10
N LEU A 60 3.11 -6.72 14.99
CA LEU A 60 2.56 -5.41 14.67
C LEU A 60 3.52 -4.34 15.20
N TYR A 61 4.04 -3.51 14.31
CA TYR A 61 4.92 -2.40 14.68
C TYR A 61 4.10 -1.15 14.90
N ILE A 62 4.24 -0.57 16.08
CA ILE A 62 3.56 0.67 16.46
C ILE A 62 4.62 1.74 16.73
N THR A 63 4.43 2.91 16.13
CA THR A 63 5.34 4.07 16.28
C THR A 63 4.51 5.33 16.56
N SER A 64 5.14 6.36 17.13
CA SER A 64 4.46 7.63 17.33
C SER A 64 4.04 8.21 15.97
N GLY A 65 2.80 8.65 15.87
CA GLY A 65 2.33 9.44 14.75
C GLY A 65 2.74 10.90 14.86
N GLU A 66 3.20 11.37 16.02
CA GLU A 66 3.49 12.79 16.26
C GLU A 66 4.86 13.21 15.71
N ASN A 67 5.78 12.25 15.55
CA ASN A 67 7.09 12.46 14.93
C ASN A 67 7.51 11.22 14.11
N PHE A 68 8.41 11.38 13.13
CA PHE A 68 8.71 10.33 12.15
C PHE A 68 9.98 9.46 12.32
N PRO A 69 10.98 9.75 13.19
CA PRO A 69 12.26 9.04 13.16
C PRO A 69 12.14 7.56 13.57
N ASP A 70 11.23 7.23 14.47
CA ASP A 70 10.97 5.85 14.90
C ASP A 70 10.34 5.04 13.74
N ALA A 71 9.34 5.60 13.06
CA ALA A 71 8.72 4.99 11.88
C ALA A 71 9.73 4.80 10.74
N LEU A 72 10.61 5.77 10.51
CA LEU A 72 11.66 5.69 9.50
C LEU A 72 12.68 4.60 9.84
N SER A 73 13.10 4.50 11.09
CA SER A 73 14.14 3.53 11.50
C SER A 73 13.68 2.08 11.44
N ILE A 74 12.39 1.79 11.69
CA ILE A 74 11.85 0.43 11.61
C ILE A 74 11.43 0.00 10.19
N ALA A 75 11.40 0.92 9.21
CA ALA A 75 10.88 0.66 7.86
C ALA A 75 11.46 -0.59 7.18
N ALA A 76 12.79 -0.78 7.24
CA ALA A 76 13.44 -1.95 6.65
C ALA A 76 13.06 -3.27 7.34
N VAL A 77 12.89 -3.26 8.66
CA VAL A 77 12.47 -4.44 9.43
C VAL A 77 11.01 -4.77 9.15
N SER A 78 10.15 -3.76 9.12
CA SER A 78 8.73 -3.89 8.74
C SER A 78 8.57 -4.49 7.35
N ALA A 79 9.33 -4.02 6.37
CA ALA A 79 9.32 -4.56 5.01
C ALA A 79 9.81 -6.02 4.96
N ARG A 80 10.93 -6.32 5.63
CA ARG A 80 11.49 -7.69 5.69
C ARG A 80 10.50 -8.68 6.31
N ASN A 81 9.78 -8.24 7.34
CA ASN A 81 8.83 -9.09 8.06
C ASN A 81 7.43 -9.05 7.43
N GLN A 82 7.22 -8.22 6.39
CA GLN A 82 5.94 -8.01 5.72
C GLN A 82 4.83 -7.64 6.73
N ARG A 83 5.14 -6.76 7.68
CA ARG A 83 4.19 -6.30 8.71
C ARG A 83 4.05 -4.79 8.65
N PRO A 84 2.85 -4.23 8.90
CA PRO A 84 2.62 -2.81 8.71
C PRO A 84 3.22 -2.01 9.87
N ILE A 85 3.44 -0.72 9.61
CA ILE A 85 3.72 0.28 10.65
C ILE A 85 2.42 1.02 10.92
N ILE A 86 1.92 0.93 12.14
CA ILE A 86 0.74 1.65 12.60
C ILE A 86 1.19 2.86 13.44
N LEU A 87 0.56 4.00 13.20
CA LEU A 87 0.82 5.22 13.94
C LEU A 87 -0.16 5.35 15.11
N VAL A 88 0.32 5.80 16.27
CA VAL A 88 -0.50 6.11 17.46
C VAL A 88 -0.16 7.47 18.06
N GLY A 89 -1.08 8.04 18.83
CA GLY A 89 -0.81 9.27 19.58
C GLY A 89 0.11 8.98 20.77
N LYS A 90 0.80 10.02 21.27
CA LYS A 90 1.68 9.89 22.43
C LYS A 90 0.92 9.52 23.69
N GLU A 91 -0.22 10.18 23.91
CA GLU A 91 -0.99 10.07 25.16
C GLU A 91 -2.16 9.09 25.07
N ALA A 92 -2.58 8.73 23.86
CA ALA A 92 -3.69 7.83 23.63
C ALA A 92 -3.60 7.17 22.24
N ILE A 93 -4.08 5.92 22.16
CA ILE A 93 -4.37 5.24 20.90
C ILE A 93 -5.74 5.72 20.42
N SER A 94 -5.87 6.04 19.14
CA SER A 94 -7.14 6.46 18.56
C SER A 94 -8.09 5.27 18.35
N ASP A 95 -9.39 5.49 18.52
CA ASP A 95 -10.42 4.45 18.42
C ASP A 95 -10.37 3.64 17.12
N ASN A 96 -9.98 4.28 16.01
CA ASN A 96 -9.82 3.62 14.71
C ASN A 96 -8.66 2.62 14.71
N VAL A 97 -7.55 2.92 15.38
CA VAL A 97 -6.40 2.02 15.52
C VAL A 97 -6.76 0.85 16.42
N GLU A 98 -7.41 1.11 17.57
CA GLU A 98 -7.90 0.04 18.44
C GLU A 98 -8.84 -0.90 17.69
N SER A 99 -9.81 -0.34 16.96
CA SER A 99 -10.78 -1.10 16.19
C SER A 99 -10.09 -1.94 15.10
N PHE A 100 -9.09 -1.37 14.43
CA PHE A 100 -8.30 -2.09 13.45
C PHE A 100 -7.55 -3.28 14.05
N ILE A 101 -6.89 -3.10 15.21
CA ILE A 101 -6.17 -4.17 15.90
C ILE A 101 -7.15 -5.27 16.36
N LYS A 102 -8.29 -4.88 16.95
CA LYS A 102 -9.35 -5.81 17.40
C LYS A 102 -10.01 -6.56 16.25
N SER A 103 -10.05 -5.98 15.04
CA SER A 103 -10.63 -6.63 13.85
C SER A 103 -9.76 -7.73 13.27
N GLN A 104 -8.49 -7.80 13.64
CA GLN A 104 -7.61 -8.87 13.17
C GLN A 104 -8.04 -10.20 13.79
N SER A 105 -8.18 -11.23 12.97
CA SER A 105 -8.58 -12.58 13.43
C SER A 105 -7.50 -13.29 14.25
N VAL A 106 -6.34 -12.64 14.45
CA VAL A 106 -5.18 -13.15 15.16
C VAL A 106 -4.75 -12.16 16.23
N ASN A 107 -4.25 -12.66 17.35
CA ASN A 107 -3.64 -11.81 18.39
C ASN A 107 -2.17 -11.54 18.02
N PRO A 108 -1.80 -10.30 17.61
CA PRO A 108 -0.45 -9.99 17.17
C PRO A 108 0.52 -9.79 18.34
N ASN A 109 1.81 -10.02 18.10
CA ASN A 109 2.85 -9.51 19.00
C ASN A 109 3.02 -8.02 18.73
N ILE A 110 2.72 -7.18 19.71
CA ILE A 110 2.84 -5.73 19.56
C ILE A 110 4.26 -5.30 19.93
N TYR A 111 4.93 -4.61 19.01
CA TYR A 111 6.23 -3.99 19.23
C TYR A 111 6.09 -2.48 19.16
N VAL A 112 6.35 -1.83 20.28
CA VAL A 112 6.39 -0.37 20.38
C VAL A 112 7.80 0.09 20.02
N ILE A 113 7.91 0.93 19.00
CA ILE A 113 9.18 1.50 18.55
C ILE A 113 9.22 2.96 18.98
N GLY A 114 10.22 3.28 19.80
CA GLY A 114 10.33 4.56 20.49
C GLY A 114 10.20 4.39 22.00
N GLY A 115 10.74 5.35 22.76
CA GLY A 115 10.63 5.37 24.22
C GLY A 115 9.36 6.06 24.71
N THR A 116 9.22 6.15 26.04
CA THR A 116 8.06 6.76 26.71
C THR A 116 7.83 8.23 26.35
N GLY A 117 8.86 8.92 25.88
CA GLY A 117 8.76 10.29 25.35
C GLY A 117 7.98 10.40 24.04
N ALA A 118 7.93 9.32 23.24
CA ALA A 118 7.25 9.24 21.95
C ALA A 118 5.86 8.60 22.05
N ILE A 119 5.73 7.57 22.90
CA ILE A 119 4.47 6.88 23.24
C ILE A 119 4.47 6.65 24.75
N SER A 120 3.57 7.29 25.49
CA SER A 120 3.52 7.20 26.94
C SER A 120 2.94 5.85 27.41
N ASP A 121 3.30 5.44 28.63
CA ASP A 121 2.73 4.24 29.27
C ASP A 121 1.21 4.35 29.51
N ARG A 122 0.64 5.56 29.49
CA ARG A 122 -0.80 5.77 29.58
C ARG A 122 -1.52 5.34 28.30
N ALA A 123 -0.86 5.47 27.15
CA ALA A 123 -1.46 5.15 25.86
C ALA A 123 -1.56 3.64 25.62
N LEU A 124 -0.70 2.84 26.27
CA LEU A 124 -0.56 1.39 26.11
C LEU A 124 -1.36 0.63 27.17
#